data_AF-A0A0C1Z425-F1
#
_entry.id   AF-A0A0C1Z425-F1
#
_cell.length_a   1.000
_cell.length_b   1.000
_cell.length_c   1.000
_cell.angle_alpha   90.00
_cell.angle_beta   90.00
_cell.angle_gamma   90.00
#
_symmetry.space_group_name_H-M   'P 1'
#
loop_
_entity.id
_entity.type
_entity.pdbx_description
1 polymer ?
#
loop_
_entity_poly.entity_id
_entity_poly.type
_entity_poly.pdbx_seq_one_letter_code
_entity_poly.pdbx_strand_id
1 'polypeptide(L)'
;MRRLALVLLPGFLAAMLLTHTKVKERRDEFPPDQDLLYLPPAQHLAPMSLGYREALGDLIWIRTVIFAGDRVGATNYKWIMEYLEAIYSLSPQFRRPYAWGGVAFIYSGDQIDRAMVDRAIALYDRGLAHFPEDHELLFAAGMLLTRDVQTVPGYTSEEKAAAMERGASLIRKAAAFGAPPLVRELAATLVSEGGADQLAIAFLESQLLQAEDPDHRRLLEQKLQATIGEAGLESIERLRTSFEAERKAKRPYLPPDLYVLIRE
;
A
#
# COMPACT_ATOMS: atom_id res chain seq x y z
N MET A 1 46.68 -0.39 23.01
CA MET A 1 45.70 -0.14 21.92
C MET A 1 46.24 -0.50 20.52
N ARG A 2 47.40 0.01 20.08
CA ARG A 2 47.97 -0.25 18.73
C ARG A 2 48.19 -1.73 18.37
N ARG A 3 48.61 -2.57 19.32
CA ARG A 3 48.84 -4.03 19.11
C ARG A 3 47.55 -4.85 19.00
N LEU A 4 46.46 -4.42 19.66
CA LEU A 4 45.14 -5.06 19.54
C LEU A 4 44.54 -4.80 18.15
N ALA A 5 44.67 -3.56 17.65
CA ALA A 5 44.19 -3.18 16.32
C ALA A 5 44.89 -3.98 15.19
N LEU A 6 46.19 -4.28 15.34
CA LEU A 6 46.97 -5.06 14.36
C LEU A 6 46.53 -6.53 14.23
N VAL A 7 45.87 -7.10 15.23
CA VAL A 7 45.37 -8.49 15.19
C VAL A 7 43.88 -8.53 14.84
N LEU A 8 43.10 -7.56 15.33
CA LEU A 8 41.67 -7.48 15.07
C LEU A 8 41.35 -7.17 13.61
N LEU A 9 42.13 -6.31 12.96
CA LEU A 9 41.88 -5.88 11.59
C LEU A 9 42.06 -7.01 10.55
N PRO A 10 43.14 -7.82 10.56
CA PRO A 10 43.24 -8.98 9.68
C PRO A 10 42.25 -10.09 10.04
N GLY A 11 41.91 -10.27 11.33
CA GLY A 11 40.85 -11.19 11.75
C GLY A 11 39.48 -10.81 11.19
N PHE A 12 39.15 -9.51 11.23
CA PHE A 12 37.93 -8.98 10.63
C PHE A 12 37.94 -9.11 9.10
N LEU A 13 39.08 -8.84 8.46
CA LEU A 13 39.22 -9.00 7.01
C LEU A 13 39.05 -10.47 6.56
N ALA A 14 39.64 -11.41 7.30
CA ALA A 14 39.50 -12.84 7.03
C ALA A 14 38.05 -13.31 7.25
N ALA A 15 37.40 -12.85 8.32
CA ALA A 15 35.98 -13.13 8.55
C ALA A 15 35.09 -12.54 7.45
N MET A 16 35.38 -11.31 6.99
CA MET A 16 34.68 -10.66 5.87
C MET A 16 34.86 -11.43 4.57
N LEU A 17 36.07 -11.89 4.25
CA LEU A 17 36.35 -12.67 3.04
C LEU A 17 35.64 -14.03 3.07
N LEU A 18 35.69 -14.74 4.20
CA LEU A 18 35.04 -16.05 4.37
C LEU A 18 33.51 -15.96 4.34
N THR A 19 32.94 -14.89 4.90
CA THR A 19 31.50 -14.64 4.82
C THR A 19 31.11 -14.24 3.41
N HIS A 20 31.88 -13.38 2.74
CA HIS A 20 31.63 -12.97 1.37
C HIS A 20 31.65 -14.15 0.39
N THR A 21 32.62 -15.07 0.49
CA THR A 21 32.65 -16.26 -0.38
C THR A 21 31.45 -17.17 -0.14
N LYS A 22 31.10 -17.46 1.12
CA LYS A 22 29.92 -18.27 1.44
C LYS A 22 28.61 -17.62 0.98
N VAL A 23 28.48 -16.30 1.15
CA VAL A 23 27.31 -15.55 0.68
C VAL A 23 27.25 -15.59 -0.84
N LYS A 24 28.38 -15.44 -1.52
CA LYS A 24 28.45 -15.53 -2.99
C LYS A 24 28.08 -16.92 -3.52
N GLU A 25 28.58 -17.98 -2.90
CA GLU A 25 28.23 -19.36 -3.26
C GLU A 25 26.72 -19.61 -3.08
N ARG A 26 26.17 -19.21 -1.93
CA ARG A 26 24.72 -19.27 -1.69
C ARG A 26 23.93 -18.43 -2.67
N ARG A 27 24.44 -17.26 -3.06
CA ARG A 27 23.81 -16.37 -4.04
C ARG A 27 23.81 -16.97 -5.44
N ASP A 28 24.89 -17.60 -5.85
CA ASP A 28 25.01 -18.21 -7.17
C ASP A 28 24.09 -19.46 -7.32
N GLU A 29 23.56 -20.00 -6.21
CA GLU A 29 22.50 -21.02 -6.20
C GLU A 29 21.08 -20.46 -6.42
N PHE A 30 20.88 -19.13 -6.32
CA PHE A 30 19.56 -18.51 -6.52
C PHE A 30 19.24 -18.39 -8.01
N PRO A 31 17.97 -18.59 -8.41
CA PRO A 31 17.52 -18.23 -9.75
C PRO A 31 17.85 -16.76 -10.06
N PRO A 32 18.36 -16.42 -11.26
CA PRO A 32 18.78 -15.04 -11.62
C PRO A 32 17.69 -13.98 -11.41
N ASP A 33 16.43 -14.40 -11.51
CA ASP A 33 15.22 -13.60 -11.34
C ASP A 33 14.78 -13.42 -9.88
N GLN A 34 15.28 -14.25 -8.95
CA GLN A 34 15.01 -14.19 -7.50
C GLN A 34 16.09 -13.43 -6.72
N ASP A 35 17.32 -13.35 -7.26
CA ASP A 35 18.42 -12.61 -6.65
C ASP A 35 18.16 -11.08 -6.62
N LEU A 36 17.33 -10.61 -7.56
CA LEU A 36 16.76 -9.26 -7.57
C LEU A 36 15.67 -9.03 -6.52
N LEU A 37 15.25 -10.05 -5.77
CA LEU A 37 14.11 -9.97 -4.86
C LEU A 37 14.45 -10.16 -3.38
N TYR A 38 15.57 -10.80 -3.08
CA TYR A 38 15.90 -11.12 -1.69
C TYR A 38 16.20 -9.87 -0.85
N LEU A 39 15.51 -9.74 0.28
CA LEU A 39 15.79 -8.78 1.33
C LEU A 39 16.11 -9.52 2.64
N PRO A 40 17.21 -9.18 3.34
CA PRO A 40 17.49 -9.75 4.65
C PRO A 40 16.31 -9.53 5.63
N PRO A 41 16.07 -10.45 6.57
CA PRO A 41 15.04 -10.26 7.58
C PRO A 41 15.18 -8.93 8.32
N ALA A 42 14.05 -8.29 8.65
CA ALA A 42 14.00 -6.95 9.24
C ALA A 42 14.92 -6.75 10.46
N GLN A 43 15.06 -7.78 11.30
CA GLN A 43 15.95 -7.79 12.47
C GLN A 43 17.43 -7.55 12.13
N HIS A 44 17.87 -7.90 10.92
CA HIS A 44 19.24 -7.71 10.46
C HIS A 44 19.42 -6.38 9.71
N LEU A 45 18.37 -5.82 9.13
CA LEU A 45 18.44 -4.57 8.39
C LEU A 45 18.76 -3.37 9.28
N ALA A 46 18.23 -3.38 10.50
CA ALA A 46 18.49 -2.35 11.51
C ALA A 46 20.00 -2.09 11.73
N PRO A 47 20.83 -3.08 12.13
CA PRO A 47 22.27 -2.87 12.25
C PRO A 47 22.98 -2.66 10.91
N MET A 48 22.50 -3.27 9.82
CA MET A 48 23.06 -3.08 8.47
C MET A 48 22.86 -1.66 7.94
N SER A 49 21.88 -0.91 8.44
CA SER A 49 21.66 0.49 8.08
C SER A 49 22.76 1.43 8.57
N LEU A 50 23.64 0.99 9.48
CA LEU A 50 24.70 1.80 10.10
C LEU A 50 24.19 3.10 10.73
N GLY A 51 22.95 3.09 11.21
CA GLY A 51 22.28 4.27 11.80
C GLY A 51 21.37 5.04 10.85
N TYR A 52 21.41 4.75 9.54
CA TYR A 52 20.58 5.39 8.52
C TYR A 52 19.33 4.56 8.22
N ARG A 53 18.52 4.30 9.24
CA ARG A 53 17.37 3.39 9.14
C ARG A 53 16.31 3.90 8.16
N GLU A 54 16.02 5.19 8.24
CA GLU A 54 15.02 5.88 7.41
C GLU A 54 15.46 5.87 5.95
N ALA A 55 16.71 6.21 5.65
CA ALA A 55 17.24 6.18 4.29
C ALA A 55 17.26 4.76 3.69
N LEU A 56 17.55 3.74 4.51
CA LEU A 56 17.42 2.35 4.08
C LEU A 56 15.94 1.98 3.83
N GLY A 57 15.03 2.45 4.67
CA GLY A 57 13.58 2.32 4.46
C GLY A 57 13.12 2.96 3.16
N ASP A 58 13.58 4.17 2.84
CA ASP A 58 13.27 4.87 1.59
C ASP A 58 13.80 4.11 0.36
N LEU A 59 15.01 3.56 0.44
CA LEU A 59 15.58 2.73 -0.63
C LEU A 59 14.77 1.46 -0.86
N ILE A 60 14.37 0.78 0.21
CA ILE A 60 13.52 -0.42 0.12
C ILE A 60 12.15 -0.04 -0.45
N TRP A 61 11.61 1.13 -0.08
CA TRP A 61 10.34 1.63 -0.60
C TRP A 61 10.39 1.86 -2.11
N ILE A 62 11.41 2.55 -2.62
CA ILE A 62 11.61 2.76 -4.07
C ILE A 62 11.65 1.41 -4.79
N ARG A 63 12.40 0.44 -4.25
CA ARG A 63 12.46 -0.91 -4.82
C ARG A 63 11.10 -1.60 -4.79
N THR A 64 10.32 -1.41 -3.72
CA THR A 64 8.98 -1.99 -3.56
C THR A 64 8.03 -1.51 -4.64
N VAL A 65 7.98 -0.21 -4.90
CA VAL A 65 7.08 0.38 -5.90
C VAL A 65 7.49 -0.05 -7.31
N ILE A 66 8.79 0.03 -7.65
CA ILE A 66 9.31 -0.44 -8.95
C ILE A 66 8.97 -1.91 -9.17
N PHE A 67 9.21 -2.74 -8.15
CA PHE A 67 8.94 -4.16 -8.24
C PHE A 67 7.44 -4.48 -8.40
N ALA A 68 6.58 -3.73 -7.72
CA ALA A 68 5.14 -3.85 -7.88
C ALA A 68 4.66 -3.44 -9.28
N GLY A 69 5.30 -2.44 -9.90
CA GLY A 69 4.96 -1.93 -11.25
C GLY A 69 5.50 -2.78 -12.41
N ASP A 70 6.65 -3.42 -12.25
CA ASP A 70 7.31 -4.22 -13.30
C ASP A 70 6.63 -5.59 -13.52
N ARG A 71 5.89 -6.10 -12.53
CA ARG A 71 5.30 -7.44 -12.56
C ARG A 71 3.84 -7.46 -12.12
N VAL A 72 3.01 -6.68 -12.81
CA VAL A 72 1.55 -6.70 -12.67
C VAL A 72 1.03 -8.07 -13.13
N GLY A 73 0.86 -8.98 -12.18
CA GLY A 73 0.39 -10.35 -12.42
C GLY A 73 0.84 -11.33 -11.34
N ALA A 74 -0.08 -11.64 -10.42
CA ALA A 74 -0.21 -12.77 -9.49
C ALA A 74 0.98 -13.38 -8.71
N THR A 75 2.26 -13.22 -9.07
CA THR A 75 3.33 -14.10 -8.56
C THR A 75 4.21 -13.52 -7.45
N ASN A 76 3.98 -12.27 -7.01
CA ASN A 76 4.99 -11.53 -6.23
C ASN A 76 4.53 -10.95 -4.88
N TYR A 77 3.31 -11.26 -4.44
CA TYR A 77 2.74 -10.73 -3.19
C TYR A 77 3.64 -10.96 -1.97
N LYS A 78 4.20 -12.18 -1.83
CA LYS A 78 5.08 -12.54 -0.69
C LYS A 78 6.27 -11.59 -0.56
N TRP A 79 6.86 -11.13 -1.66
CA TRP A 79 8.04 -10.27 -1.60
C TRP A 79 7.68 -8.84 -1.21
N ILE A 80 6.55 -8.32 -1.73
CA ILE A 80 6.03 -7.01 -1.32
C ILE A 80 5.77 -6.98 0.20
N MET A 81 5.23 -8.08 0.74
CA MET A 81 5.03 -8.24 2.20
C MET A 81 6.34 -8.10 2.99
N GLU A 82 7.38 -8.81 2.55
CA GLU A 82 8.67 -8.82 3.24
C GLU A 82 9.32 -7.43 3.19
N TYR A 83 9.16 -6.71 2.08
CA TYR A 83 9.65 -5.34 1.96
C TYR A 83 8.91 -4.36 2.85
N LEU A 84 7.58 -4.43 2.88
CA LEU A 84 6.78 -3.58 3.75
C LEU A 84 7.09 -3.84 5.22
N GLU A 85 7.23 -5.10 5.65
CA GLU A 85 7.60 -5.43 7.02
C GLU A 85 8.99 -4.88 7.40
N ALA A 86 9.94 -4.95 6.47
CA ALA A 86 11.25 -4.33 6.65
C ALA A 86 11.15 -2.81 6.79
N ILE A 87 10.35 -2.14 5.97
CA ILE A 87 10.15 -0.68 6.04
C ILE A 87 9.49 -0.32 7.38
N TYR A 88 8.45 -1.03 7.81
CA TYR A 88 7.78 -0.77 9.09
C TYR A 88 8.71 -0.93 10.29
N SER A 89 9.65 -1.89 10.22
CA SER A 89 10.67 -2.07 11.26
C SER A 89 11.72 -0.97 11.24
N LEU A 90 12.14 -0.52 10.06
CA LEU A 90 13.20 0.49 9.90
C LEU A 90 12.69 1.90 10.18
N SER A 91 11.54 2.26 9.61
CA SER A 91 10.94 3.59 9.60
C SER A 91 9.43 3.52 9.87
N PRO A 92 8.99 3.28 11.12
CA PRO A 92 7.58 3.17 11.47
C PRO A 92 6.78 4.48 11.26
N GLN A 93 7.48 5.63 11.20
CA GLN A 93 6.86 6.92 10.91
C GLN A 93 6.72 7.19 9.40
N PHE A 94 7.08 6.23 8.55
CA PHE A 94 6.90 6.36 7.11
C PHE A 94 5.45 5.99 6.73
N ARG A 95 4.58 7.00 6.66
CA ARG A 95 3.14 6.84 6.37
C ARG A 95 2.83 6.12 5.05
N ARG A 96 3.50 6.51 3.96
CA ARG A 96 3.15 6.07 2.59
C ARG A 96 3.06 4.54 2.43
N PRO A 97 4.04 3.75 2.91
CA PRO A 97 3.96 2.29 2.91
C PRO A 97 2.69 1.72 3.56
N TYR A 98 2.18 2.30 4.65
CA TYR A 98 0.94 1.84 5.28
C TYR A 98 -0.28 2.07 4.41
N ALA A 99 -0.38 3.25 3.80
CA ALA A 99 -1.50 3.61 2.93
C ALA A 99 -1.51 2.77 1.64
N TRP A 100 -0.34 2.58 1.04
CA TRP A 100 -0.20 1.79 -0.18
C TRP A 100 -0.31 0.28 0.08
N GLY A 101 0.25 -0.20 1.18
CA GLY A 101 0.33 -1.62 1.52
C GLY A 101 -1.05 -2.27 1.55
N GLY A 102 -2.00 -1.75 2.34
CA GLY A 102 -3.29 -2.43 2.44
C GLY A 102 -4.11 -2.43 1.14
N VAL A 103 -3.92 -1.43 0.25
CA VAL A 103 -4.51 -1.42 -1.10
C VAL A 103 -3.78 -2.38 -2.05
N ALA A 104 -2.47 -2.52 -1.96
CA ALA A 104 -1.75 -3.52 -2.73
C ALA A 104 -2.20 -4.94 -2.32
N PHE A 105 -2.32 -5.20 -1.03
CA PHE A 105 -2.67 -6.52 -0.48
C PHE A 105 -4.00 -7.08 -0.97
N ILE A 106 -5.06 -6.28 -0.90
CA ILE A 106 -6.41 -6.76 -1.20
C ILE A 106 -6.57 -7.05 -2.70
N TYR A 107 -5.75 -6.45 -3.56
CA TYR A 107 -6.00 -6.56 -5.00
C TYR A 107 -4.77 -6.70 -5.91
N SER A 108 -3.74 -7.38 -5.40
CA SER A 108 -2.62 -7.91 -6.21
C SER A 108 -2.71 -9.43 -6.43
N GLY A 109 -3.77 -10.11 -5.96
CA GLY A 109 -3.95 -11.56 -6.10
C GLY A 109 -5.14 -11.95 -6.99
N ASP A 110 -5.06 -13.11 -7.63
CA ASP A 110 -6.16 -13.70 -8.44
C ASP A 110 -7.32 -14.19 -7.58
N GLN A 111 -7.07 -14.55 -6.32
CA GLN A 111 -8.10 -14.88 -5.31
C GLN A 111 -7.71 -14.33 -3.93
N ILE A 112 -8.65 -13.65 -3.28
CA ILE A 112 -8.49 -13.12 -1.92
C ILE A 112 -8.90 -14.22 -0.93
N ASP A 113 -8.02 -14.57 0.00
CA ASP A 113 -8.32 -15.48 1.11
C ASP A 113 -8.36 -14.77 2.47
N ARG A 114 -8.86 -15.48 3.50
CA ARG A 114 -8.94 -14.96 4.87
C ARG A 114 -7.58 -14.53 5.42
N ALA A 115 -6.51 -15.28 5.12
CA ALA A 115 -5.19 -14.98 5.65
C ALA A 115 -4.63 -13.67 5.08
N MET A 116 -4.92 -13.35 3.82
CA MET A 116 -4.58 -12.07 3.20
C MET A 116 -5.34 -10.91 3.84
N VAL A 117 -6.65 -11.07 4.07
CA VAL A 117 -7.48 -10.06 4.74
C VAL A 117 -7.00 -9.82 6.18
N ASP A 118 -6.77 -10.88 6.95
CA ASP A 118 -6.31 -10.78 8.35
C ASP A 118 -4.95 -10.04 8.43
N ARG A 119 -4.04 -10.27 7.48
CA ARG A 119 -2.76 -9.53 7.41
C ARG A 119 -2.96 -8.07 7.03
N ALA A 120 -3.86 -7.77 6.10
CA ALA A 120 -4.16 -6.39 5.73
C ALA A 120 -4.79 -5.61 6.90
N ILE A 121 -5.68 -6.25 7.68
CA ILE A 121 -6.23 -5.69 8.92
C ILE A 121 -5.09 -5.37 9.90
N ALA A 122 -4.19 -6.33 10.14
CA ALA A 122 -3.06 -6.13 11.05
C ALA A 122 -2.12 -5.00 10.59
N LEU A 123 -1.91 -4.84 9.29
CA LEU A 123 -1.12 -3.74 8.71
C LEU A 123 -1.79 -2.40 8.97
N TYR A 124 -3.08 -2.27 8.69
CA TYR A 124 -3.81 -1.03 8.96
C TYR A 124 -3.88 -0.72 10.46
N ASP A 125 -4.04 -1.72 11.32
CA ASP A 125 -4.02 -1.55 12.77
C ASP A 125 -2.68 -1.01 13.26
N ARG A 126 -1.58 -1.52 12.70
CA ARG A 126 -0.24 -0.98 12.96
C ARG A 126 -0.11 0.46 12.46
N GLY A 127 -0.60 0.76 11.26
CA GLY A 127 -0.60 2.12 10.70
C GLY A 127 -1.39 3.10 11.57
N LEU A 128 -2.59 2.72 11.99
CA LEU A 128 -3.46 3.53 12.85
C LEU A 128 -2.91 3.72 14.28
N ALA A 129 -2.06 2.80 14.76
CA ALA A 129 -1.34 3.00 16.01
C ALA A 129 -0.33 4.17 15.92
N HIS A 130 0.27 4.39 14.75
CA HIS A 130 1.18 5.51 14.50
C HIS A 130 0.44 6.78 14.03
N PHE A 131 -0.63 6.62 13.25
CA PHE A 131 -1.38 7.71 12.63
C PHE A 131 -2.89 7.58 12.93
N PRO A 132 -3.32 7.82 14.18
CA PRO A 132 -4.69 7.54 14.62
C PRO A 132 -5.77 8.44 14.02
N GLU A 133 -5.37 9.57 13.45
CA GLU A 133 -6.23 10.61 12.84
C GLU A 133 -6.12 10.62 11.31
N ASP A 134 -5.38 9.67 10.74
CA ASP A 134 -5.19 9.59 9.31
C ASP A 134 -6.47 9.10 8.62
N HIS A 135 -7.19 10.03 8.01
CA HIS A 135 -8.48 9.72 7.39
C HIS A 135 -8.36 8.70 6.24
N GLU A 136 -7.23 8.61 5.54
CA GLU A 136 -7.02 7.64 4.46
C GLU A 136 -6.89 6.24 5.04
N LEU A 137 -6.05 6.07 6.07
CA LEU A 137 -5.88 4.79 6.74
C LEU A 137 -7.17 4.35 7.45
N LEU A 138 -7.85 5.28 8.12
CA LEU A 138 -9.13 5.01 8.80
C LEU A 138 -10.18 4.53 7.80
N PHE A 139 -10.30 5.21 6.66
CA PHE A 139 -11.26 4.87 5.64
C PHE A 139 -10.93 3.51 4.99
N ALA A 140 -9.66 3.31 4.62
CA ALA A 140 -9.22 2.07 3.97
C ALA A 140 -9.37 0.84 4.89
N ALA A 141 -9.03 0.97 6.17
CA ALA A 141 -9.25 -0.06 7.18
C ALA A 141 -10.74 -0.35 7.39
N GLY A 142 -11.56 0.71 7.43
CA GLY A 142 -13.00 0.58 7.54
C GLY A 142 -13.60 -0.19 6.37
N MET A 143 -13.19 0.15 5.15
CA MET A 143 -13.60 -0.53 3.92
C MET A 143 -13.26 -2.01 3.90
N LEU A 144 -12.05 -2.36 4.31
CA LEU A 144 -11.60 -3.74 4.41
C LEU A 144 -12.53 -4.57 5.32
N LEU A 145 -12.96 -4.00 6.44
CA LEU A 145 -13.83 -4.66 7.41
C LEU A 145 -15.30 -4.75 6.95
N THR A 146 -15.82 -3.71 6.31
CA THR A 146 -17.23 -3.68 5.88
C THR A 146 -17.48 -4.38 4.56
N ARG A 147 -16.43 -4.61 3.74
CA ARG A 147 -16.56 -5.28 2.44
C ARG A 147 -15.88 -6.63 2.42
N ASP A 148 -14.55 -6.67 2.57
CA ASP A 148 -13.78 -7.88 2.28
C ASP A 148 -13.99 -8.98 3.33
N VAL A 149 -14.14 -8.63 4.62
CA VAL A 149 -14.54 -9.61 5.67
C VAL A 149 -15.93 -10.20 5.41
N GLN A 150 -16.81 -9.45 4.75
CA GLN A 150 -18.18 -9.91 4.47
C GLN A 150 -18.23 -10.89 3.30
N THR A 151 -17.39 -10.67 2.28
CA THR A 151 -17.38 -11.44 1.03
C THR A 151 -16.44 -12.65 1.06
N VAL A 152 -15.30 -12.54 1.75
CA VAL A 152 -14.29 -13.61 1.78
C VAL A 152 -14.78 -14.80 2.63
N PRO A 153 -14.70 -16.05 2.12
CA PRO A 153 -15.06 -17.23 2.90
C PRO A 153 -14.18 -17.42 4.14
N GLY A 154 -14.75 -18.05 5.17
CA GLY A 154 -14.01 -18.44 6.38
C GLY A 154 -14.24 -17.55 7.60
N TYR A 155 -15.00 -16.46 7.48
CA TYR A 155 -15.48 -15.68 8.62
C TYR A 155 -16.85 -16.16 9.10
N THR A 156 -17.00 -16.29 10.41
CA THR A 156 -18.26 -16.58 11.10
C THR A 156 -19.21 -15.37 11.07
N SER A 157 -20.50 -15.59 11.28
CA SER A 157 -21.48 -14.49 11.34
C SER A 157 -21.18 -13.49 12.46
N GLU A 158 -20.62 -13.95 13.58
CA GLU A 158 -20.21 -13.10 14.69
C GLU A 158 -19.01 -12.21 14.33
N GLU A 159 -17.96 -12.79 13.72
CA GLU A 159 -16.80 -12.04 13.22
C GLU A 159 -17.22 -10.99 12.17
N LYS A 160 -18.15 -11.35 11.28
CA LYS A 160 -18.71 -10.44 10.27
C LYS A 160 -19.46 -9.28 10.88
N ALA A 161 -20.30 -9.53 11.89
CA ALA A 161 -21.05 -8.48 12.59
C ALA A 161 -20.09 -7.53 13.34
N ALA A 162 -19.11 -8.06 14.05
CA ALA A 162 -18.10 -7.27 14.76
C ALA A 162 -17.24 -6.42 13.79
N ALA A 163 -16.84 -7.00 12.67
CA ALA A 163 -16.11 -6.29 11.62
C ALA A 163 -16.96 -5.17 11.01
N MET A 164 -18.26 -5.40 10.77
CA MET A 164 -19.16 -4.37 10.26
C MET A 164 -19.27 -3.19 11.22
N GLU A 165 -19.48 -3.44 12.51
CA GLU A 165 -19.56 -2.39 13.53
C GLU A 165 -18.26 -1.58 13.63
N ARG A 166 -17.13 -2.29 13.69
CA ARG A 166 -15.80 -1.68 13.75
C ARG A 166 -15.52 -0.86 12.49
N GLY A 167 -15.79 -1.40 11.32
CA GLY A 167 -15.54 -0.75 10.04
C GLY A 167 -16.37 0.52 9.87
N ALA A 168 -17.67 0.48 10.20
CA ALA A 168 -18.53 1.65 10.20
C ALA A 168 -18.07 2.73 11.20
N SER A 169 -17.53 2.33 12.36
CA SER A 169 -16.92 3.26 13.31
C SER A 169 -15.69 3.96 12.73
N LEU A 170 -14.79 3.21 12.08
CA LEU A 170 -13.58 3.77 11.45
C LEU A 170 -13.91 4.73 10.31
N ILE A 171 -14.91 4.42 9.48
CA ILE A 171 -15.32 5.29 8.37
C ILE A 171 -15.94 6.59 8.89
N ARG A 172 -16.78 6.53 9.94
CA ARG A 172 -17.27 7.73 10.62
C ARG A 172 -16.14 8.56 11.22
N LYS A 173 -15.14 7.90 11.80
CA LYS A 173 -13.94 8.57 12.32
C LYS A 173 -13.16 9.25 11.17
N ALA A 174 -12.97 8.58 10.03
CA ALA A 174 -12.35 9.18 8.85
C ALA A 174 -13.07 10.45 8.39
N ALA A 175 -14.41 10.40 8.35
CA ALA A 175 -15.25 11.55 8.01
C ALA A 175 -15.03 12.74 8.95
N ALA A 176 -14.85 12.50 10.25
CA ALA A 176 -14.57 13.53 11.25
C ALA A 176 -13.16 14.14 11.10
N PHE A 177 -12.17 13.38 10.65
CA PHE A 177 -10.79 13.83 10.43
C PHE A 177 -10.53 14.39 9.03
N GLY A 178 -11.56 14.95 8.39
CA GLY A 178 -11.38 15.72 7.15
C GLY A 178 -11.33 14.89 5.87
N ALA A 179 -11.80 13.64 5.88
CA ALA A 179 -11.94 12.87 4.65
C ALA A 179 -12.73 13.64 3.57
N PRO A 180 -12.48 13.41 2.28
CA PRO A 180 -13.16 14.10 1.18
C PRO A 180 -14.69 14.08 1.31
N PRO A 181 -15.42 15.08 0.76
CA PRO A 181 -16.87 15.18 0.86
C PRO A 181 -17.60 13.87 0.52
N LEU A 182 -17.12 13.20 -0.52
CA LEU A 182 -17.62 11.89 -0.97
C LEU A 182 -17.52 10.82 0.13
N VAL A 183 -16.40 10.73 0.86
CA VAL A 183 -16.25 9.81 1.99
C VAL A 183 -17.22 10.15 3.14
N ARG A 184 -17.46 11.44 3.39
CA ARG A 184 -18.40 11.87 4.44
C ARG A 184 -19.85 11.57 4.09
N GLU A 185 -20.22 11.76 2.83
CA GLU A 185 -21.54 11.43 2.29
C GLU A 185 -21.77 9.91 2.29
N LEU A 186 -20.77 9.14 1.87
CA LEU A 186 -20.80 7.70 1.83
C LEU A 186 -20.76 7.03 3.23
N ALA A 187 -20.11 7.67 4.21
CA ALA A 187 -20.16 7.25 5.62
C ALA A 187 -21.59 7.20 6.18
N ALA A 188 -22.50 8.03 5.64
CA ALA A 188 -23.90 8.06 6.04
C ALA A 188 -24.75 6.94 5.42
N THR A 189 -24.33 6.37 4.28
CA THR A 189 -25.06 5.33 3.53
C THR A 189 -24.61 3.91 3.83
N LEU A 190 -23.53 3.72 4.59
CA LEU A 190 -22.96 2.42 5.00
C LEU A 190 -23.91 1.47 5.75
N VAL A 191 -25.12 1.92 6.06
CA VAL A 191 -26.20 1.12 6.67
C VAL A 191 -27.07 0.40 5.62
N SER A 192 -26.86 0.62 4.31
CA SER A 192 -27.68 0.04 3.24
C SER A 192 -26.97 -1.10 2.47
N GLU A 193 -27.73 -2.14 2.11
CA GLU A 193 -27.25 -3.23 1.24
C GLU A 193 -26.80 -2.66 -0.12
N GLY A 194 -25.58 -2.98 -0.55
CA GLY A 194 -24.96 -2.46 -1.78
C GLY A 194 -24.17 -1.15 -1.62
N GLY A 195 -24.22 -0.51 -0.45
CA GLY A 195 -23.45 0.71 -0.18
C GLY A 195 -21.93 0.51 -0.20
N ALA A 196 -21.44 -0.69 0.17
CA ALA A 196 -20.02 -1.01 0.24
C ALA A 196 -19.33 -1.06 -1.15
N ASP A 197 -20.03 -1.52 -2.19
CA ASP A 197 -19.47 -1.58 -3.55
C ASP A 197 -19.36 -0.19 -4.17
N GLN A 198 -20.39 0.64 -3.99
CA GLN A 198 -20.34 2.05 -4.38
C GLN A 198 -19.24 2.81 -3.62
N LEU A 199 -19.03 2.46 -2.34
CA LEU A 199 -17.94 3.01 -1.52
C LEU A 199 -16.56 2.66 -2.08
N ALA A 200 -16.38 1.40 -2.51
CA ALA A 200 -15.13 0.94 -3.10
C ALA A 200 -14.81 1.66 -4.40
N ILE A 201 -15.81 1.84 -5.26
CA ILE A 201 -15.65 2.52 -6.55
C ILE A 201 -15.24 3.98 -6.34
N ALA A 202 -16.00 4.70 -5.52
CA ALA A 202 -15.71 6.09 -5.15
C ALA A 202 -14.32 6.27 -4.52
N PHE A 203 -13.89 5.31 -3.71
CA PHE A 203 -12.54 5.31 -3.13
C PHE A 203 -11.46 5.11 -4.18
N LEU A 204 -11.61 4.10 -5.04
CA LEU A 204 -10.65 3.82 -6.10
C LEU A 204 -10.56 5.01 -7.07
N GLU A 205 -11.67 5.67 -7.38
CA GLU A 205 -11.72 6.91 -8.16
C GLU A 205 -10.94 8.05 -7.47
N SER A 206 -11.17 8.28 -6.18
CA SER A 206 -10.45 9.29 -5.41
C SER A 206 -8.94 9.02 -5.37
N GLN A 207 -8.55 7.77 -5.17
CA GLN A 207 -7.13 7.37 -5.17
C GLN A 207 -6.51 7.54 -6.56
N LEU A 208 -7.26 7.22 -7.62
CA LEU A 208 -6.79 7.37 -9.01
C LEU A 208 -6.58 8.84 -9.39
N LEU A 209 -7.39 9.75 -8.85
CA LEU A 209 -7.23 11.20 -9.03
C LEU A 209 -5.99 11.75 -8.31
N GLN A 210 -5.60 11.15 -7.19
CA GLN A 210 -4.45 11.56 -6.37
C GLN A 210 -3.15 10.83 -6.73
N ALA A 211 -3.23 9.72 -7.46
CA ALA A 211 -2.07 8.93 -7.83
C ALA A 211 -1.19 9.67 -8.86
N GLU A 212 -0.03 10.14 -8.43
CA GLU A 212 1.00 10.73 -9.29
C GLU A 212 1.87 9.66 -9.99
N ASP A 213 2.02 8.50 -9.37
CA ASP A 213 2.84 7.39 -9.85
C ASP A 213 2.12 6.60 -10.98
N PRO A 214 2.70 6.50 -12.20
CA PRO A 214 2.08 5.78 -13.31
C PRO A 214 1.76 4.31 -13.02
N ASP A 215 2.53 3.66 -12.14
CA ASP A 215 2.38 2.23 -11.86
C ASP A 215 1.26 1.97 -10.85
N HIS A 216 1.25 2.74 -9.76
CA HIS A 216 0.13 2.78 -8.84
C HIS A 216 -1.18 3.13 -9.57
N ARG A 217 -1.12 4.06 -10.52
CA ARG A 217 -2.27 4.45 -11.34
C ARG A 217 -2.79 3.29 -12.19
N ARG A 218 -1.93 2.57 -12.91
CA ARG A 218 -2.31 1.38 -13.69
C ARG A 218 -2.95 0.30 -12.82
N LEU A 219 -2.43 0.09 -11.61
CA LEU A 219 -3.00 -0.85 -10.65
C LEU A 219 -4.43 -0.45 -10.23
N LEU A 220 -4.66 0.84 -9.98
CA LEU A 220 -5.99 1.36 -9.63
C LEU A 220 -6.97 1.26 -10.82
N GLU A 221 -6.52 1.53 -12.04
CA GLU A 221 -7.31 1.41 -13.28
C GLU A 221 -7.79 -0.03 -13.51
N GLN A 222 -6.89 -1.02 -13.41
CA GLN A 222 -7.24 -2.44 -13.55
C GLN A 222 -8.28 -2.91 -12.52
N LYS A 223 -8.18 -2.42 -11.29
CA LYS A 223 -9.13 -2.77 -10.21
C LYS A 223 -10.49 -2.16 -10.42
N LEU A 224 -10.52 -0.89 -10.87
CA LEU A 224 -11.76 -0.22 -11.22
C LEU A 224 -12.43 -1.01 -12.37
N GLN A 225 -11.68 -1.40 -13.40
CA GLN A 225 -12.17 -2.27 -14.47
C GLN A 225 -12.77 -3.58 -13.96
N ALA A 226 -12.13 -4.23 -12.99
CA ALA A 226 -12.63 -5.47 -12.38
C ALA A 226 -13.91 -5.26 -11.55
N THR A 227 -14.13 -4.06 -11.02
CA THR A 227 -15.25 -3.75 -10.11
C THR A 227 -16.48 -3.21 -10.85
N ILE A 228 -16.31 -2.36 -11.87
CA ILE A 228 -17.41 -1.71 -12.62
C ILE A 228 -17.50 -2.15 -14.08
N GLY A 229 -16.60 -3.02 -14.54
CA GLY A 229 -16.48 -3.41 -15.94
C GLY A 229 -15.81 -2.34 -16.81
N GLU A 230 -15.47 -2.74 -18.03
CA GLU A 230 -14.74 -1.91 -19.01
C GLU A 230 -15.51 -0.64 -19.41
N ALA A 231 -16.84 -0.73 -19.55
CA ALA A 231 -17.70 0.41 -19.88
C ALA A 231 -17.77 1.46 -18.76
N GLY A 232 -17.67 1.03 -17.50
CA GLY A 232 -17.62 1.94 -16.35
C GLY A 232 -16.30 2.70 -16.29
N LEU A 233 -15.17 1.99 -16.49
CA LEU A 233 -13.84 2.60 -16.53
C LEU A 233 -13.73 3.63 -17.66
N GLU A 234 -14.17 3.27 -18.88
CA GLU A 234 -14.16 4.21 -20.02
C GLU A 234 -14.98 5.48 -19.76
N SER A 235 -16.08 5.36 -19.01
CA SER A 235 -16.91 6.52 -18.65
C SER A 235 -16.16 7.49 -17.73
N ILE A 236 -15.43 6.95 -16.76
CA ILE A 236 -14.60 7.72 -15.81
C ILE A 236 -13.41 8.34 -16.53
N GLU A 237 -12.75 7.59 -17.41
CA GLU A 237 -11.66 8.13 -18.24
C GLU A 237 -12.15 9.23 -19.17
N ARG A 238 -13.34 9.09 -19.76
CA ARG A 238 -13.98 10.16 -20.55
C ARG A 238 -14.31 11.39 -19.71
N LEU A 239 -14.84 11.21 -18.49
CA LEU A 239 -15.08 12.31 -17.55
C LEU A 239 -13.78 13.03 -17.18
N ARG A 240 -12.70 12.29 -16.91
CA ARG A 240 -11.38 12.88 -16.62
C ARG A 240 -10.81 13.62 -17.83
N THR A 241 -10.83 12.99 -18.99
CA THR A 241 -10.25 13.55 -20.22
C THR A 241 -11.01 14.80 -20.65
N SER A 242 -12.34 14.79 -20.54
CA SER A 242 -13.16 15.97 -20.79
C SER A 242 -12.90 17.08 -19.76
N PHE A 243 -12.76 16.76 -18.48
CA PHE A 243 -12.39 17.70 -17.43
C PHE A 243 -11.00 18.33 -17.67
N GLU A 244 -9.99 17.53 -18.01
CA GLU A 244 -8.64 18.02 -18.31
C GLU A 244 -8.61 18.86 -19.59
N ALA A 245 -9.36 18.47 -20.62
CA ALA A 245 -9.50 19.23 -21.85
C ALA A 245 -10.18 20.58 -21.60
N GLU A 246 -11.25 20.59 -20.79
CA GLU A 246 -11.96 21.81 -20.40
C GLU A 246 -11.05 22.74 -19.61
N ARG A 247 -10.31 22.22 -18.61
CA ARG A 247 -9.33 22.98 -17.83
C ARG A 247 -8.24 23.56 -18.73
N LYS A 248 -7.63 22.75 -19.61
CA LYS A 248 -6.59 23.21 -20.54
C LYS A 248 -7.11 24.28 -21.49
N ALA A 249 -8.37 24.18 -21.94
CA ALA A 249 -8.97 25.15 -22.84
C ALA A 249 -9.32 26.47 -22.15
N LYS A 250 -9.94 26.43 -20.97
CA LYS A 250 -10.41 27.63 -20.27
C LYS A 250 -9.34 28.27 -19.40
N ARG A 251 -8.55 27.48 -18.67
CA ARG A 251 -7.66 27.93 -17.60
C ARG A 251 -6.43 26.98 -17.44
N PRO A 252 -5.51 26.92 -18.42
CA PRO A 252 -4.42 25.94 -18.44
C PRO A 252 -3.43 26.07 -17.27
N TYR A 253 -3.30 27.27 -16.72
CA TYR A 253 -2.39 27.62 -15.63
C TYR A 253 -2.92 27.29 -14.23
N LEU A 254 -4.19 26.91 -14.09
CA LEU A 254 -4.78 26.58 -12.79
C LEU A 254 -4.60 25.10 -12.46
N PRO A 255 -4.07 24.74 -11.27
CA PRO A 255 -4.03 23.35 -10.81
C PRO A 255 -5.44 22.72 -10.83
N PRO A 256 -5.57 21.40 -11.09
CA PRO A 256 -6.85 20.71 -11.18
C PRO A 256 -7.78 21.01 -9.98
N ASP A 257 -7.24 20.95 -8.77
CA ASP A 257 -8.00 21.13 -7.53
C ASP A 257 -8.60 22.53 -7.40
N LEU A 258 -7.84 23.54 -7.83
CA LEU A 258 -8.27 24.94 -7.86
C LEU A 258 -9.30 25.18 -8.97
N TYR A 259 -9.15 24.50 -10.11
CA TYR A 259 -10.08 24.61 -11.22
C TYR A 259 -11.48 24.06 -10.85
N VAL A 260 -11.55 22.97 -10.08
CA VAL A 260 -12.83 22.44 -9.58
C VAL A 260 -13.61 23.48 -8.78
N LEU A 261 -12.92 24.26 -7.95
CA LEU A 261 -13.55 25.23 -7.03
C LEU A 261 -14.09 26.49 -7.72
N ILE A 262 -13.64 26.79 -8.94
CA ILE A 262 -13.95 28.03 -9.65
C ILE A 262 -14.67 27.78 -10.99
N ARG A 263 -15.04 26.53 -11.27
CA ARG A 263 -15.62 26.07 -12.53
C ARG A 263 -17.10 26.48 -12.71
N GLU A 264 -17.71 27.17 -11.75
CA GLU A 264 -19.07 27.73 -11.89
C GLU A 264 -19.20 28.77 -13.01
#